data_AF-A0A1Y6CFK5-F1
#
_entry.id   AF-A0A1Y6CFK5-F1
#
_cell.length_a   1.000
_cell.length_b   1.000
_cell.length_c   1.000
_cell.angle_alpha   90.00
_cell.angle_beta   90.00
_cell.angle_gamma   90.00
#
_symmetry.space_group_name_H-M   'P 1'
#
loop_
_entity.id
_entity.type
_entity.pdbx_description
1 polymer ?
#
loop_
_entity_poly.entity_id
_entity_poly.type
_entity_poly.pdbx_seq_one_letter_code
_entity_poly.pdbx_strand_id
1 'polypeptide(L)' 'MTAEGWKRTHRDFKTIRDGQRHVLRWTAHGTSLMPVTIVKEQRK' A
#
# COMPACT_ATOMS: atom_id res chain seq x y z
N MET A 1 -5.57 -3.51 -2.91
CA MET A 1 -5.61 -2.03 -2.72
C MET A 1 -5.89 -1.37 -4.07
N THR A 2 -6.67 -0.30 -4.14
CA THR A 2 -6.92 0.39 -5.43
C THR A 2 -5.76 1.29 -5.84
N ALA A 3 -5.66 1.62 -7.13
CA ALA A 3 -4.65 2.55 -7.63
C ALA A 3 -4.79 3.96 -7.03
N GLU A 4 -6.02 4.40 -6.80
CA GLU A 4 -6.30 5.68 -6.14
C GLU A 4 -5.88 5.65 -4.67
N GLY A 5 -6.15 4.56 -3.95
CA GLY A 5 -5.68 4.36 -2.59
C GLY A 5 -4.16 4.51 -2.48
N TRP A 6 -3.40 3.94 -3.42
CA TRP A 6 -1.94 4.06 -3.45
C TRP A 6 -1.46 5.48 -3.71
N LYS A 7 -2.14 6.21 -4.60
CA LYS A 7 -1.83 7.61 -4.88
C LYS A 7 -2.06 8.49 -3.66
N ARG A 8 -3.15 8.24 -2.92
CA ARG A 8 -3.51 8.99 -1.70
C ARG A 8 -2.59 8.68 -0.52
N THR A 9 -2.03 7.47 -0.42
CA THR A 9 -1.05 7.15 0.64
C THR A 9 0.20 8.02 0.49
N HIS A 10 0.59 8.74 1.55
CA HIS A 10 1.78 9.59 1.56
C HIS A 10 3.06 8.77 1.33
N ARG A 11 4.07 9.37 0.70
CA ARG A 11 5.28 8.66 0.26
C ARG A 11 6.06 8.01 1.41
N ASP A 12 6.07 8.62 2.59
CA ASP A 12 6.80 8.11 3.74
C ASP A 12 6.17 6.84 4.34
N PHE A 13 4.89 6.58 4.01
CA PHE A 13 4.16 5.40 4.47
C PHE A 13 4.06 4.32 3.39
N LYS A 14 4.79 4.44 2.29
CA LYS A 14 4.78 3.42 1.23
C LYS A 14 6.17 3.23 0.64
N THR A 15 6.49 2.00 0.31
CA THR A 15 7.79 1.67 -0.29
C THR A 15 7.65 0.55 -1.30
N ILE A 16 8.67 0.39 -2.14
CA ILE A 16 8.78 -0.70 -3.10
C ILE A 16 10.08 -1.42 -2.78
N ARG A 17 9.98 -2.71 -2.46
CA ARG A 17 11.12 -3.58 -2.16
C ARG A 17 10.99 -4.84 -3.01
N ASP A 18 12.03 -5.16 -3.78
CA ASP A 18 12.08 -6.33 -4.66
C ASP A 18 10.90 -6.39 -5.66
N GLY A 19 10.47 -5.23 -6.17
CA GLY A 19 9.31 -5.11 -7.07
C GLY A 19 7.94 -5.24 -6.37
N GLN A 20 7.91 -5.64 -5.10
CA GLN A 20 6.70 -5.73 -4.29
C GLN A 20 6.43 -4.40 -3.57
N ARG A 21 5.20 -3.91 -3.70
CA ARG A 21 4.75 -2.70 -3.04
C ARG A 21 4.32 -3.00 -1.61
N HIS A 22 4.68 -2.11 -0.70
CA HIS A 22 4.36 -2.20 0.72
C HIS A 22 3.82 -0.87 1.25
N VAL A 23 2.96 -0.95 2.26
CA VAL A 23 2.44 0.20 2.99
C VAL A 23 2.69 0.00 4.47
N LEU A 24 3.18 1.04 5.13
CA LEU A 24 3.36 1.10 6.56
C LEU A 24 1.99 1.32 7.22
N ARG A 25 1.56 0.41 8.09
CA ARG A 25 0.29 0.50 8.82
C ARG A 25 0.50 0.35 10.32
N TRP A 26 -0.30 1.08 11.09
CA TRP A 26 -0.43 0.83 12.51
C TRP A 26 -1.32 -0.40 12.73
N THR A 27 -0.88 -1.31 13.57
CA THR A 27 -1.57 -2.53 13.97
C THR A 27 -1.66 -2.59 15.49
N ALA A 28 -2.39 -3.56 16.04
CA ALA A 28 -2.46 -3.76 17.49
C ALA A 28 -1.08 -4.02 18.14
N HIS A 29 -0.10 -4.53 17.37
CA HIS A 29 1.25 -4.82 17.83
C HIS A 29 2.27 -3.75 17.42
N GLY A 30 1.80 -2.56 17.04
CA GLY A 30 2.64 -1.45 16.57
C GLY A 30 2.67 -1.34 15.05
N THR A 31 3.73 -0.75 14.51
CA THR A 31 3.80 -0.42 13.08
C THR A 31 4.36 -1.59 12.27
N SER A 32 3.71 -1.96 11.18
CA SER A 32 4.13 -3.06 10.31
C SER A 32 4.09 -2.68 8.83
N LEU A 33 5.06 -3.18 8.07
CA LEU A 33 5.09 -3.09 6.62
C LEU A 33 4.25 -4.22 6.03
N MET A 34 3.14 -3.85 5.39
CA MET A 34 2.20 -4.80 4.79
C MET A 34 2.35 -4.80 3.27
N PRO A 35 2.54 -5.96 2.62
CA PRO A 35 2.55 -6.04 1.17
C PRO A 35 1.17 -5.69 0.61
N VAL A 36 1.15 -4.95 -0.50
CA VAL A 36 -0.10 -4.58 -1.19
C VAL A 36 -0.02 -4.87 -2.68
N THR A 37 -1.08 -5.47 -3.21
CA THR A 37 -1.31 -5.57 -4.65
C THR A 37 -2.22 -4.43 -5.07
N ILE A 38 -1.78 -3.65 -6.06
CA ILE A 38 -2.58 -2.57 -6.65
C ILE A 38 -3.43 -3.17 -7.77
N VAL A 39 -4.73 -3.23 -7.55
CA VAL A 39 -5.69 -3.61 -8.58
C VAL A 39 -6.24 -2.34 -9.23
N LYS A 40 -6.37 -2.35 -10.57
CA LYS A 40 -7.17 -1.34 -11.27
C LYS A 40 -8.62 -1.73 -11.05
N GLU A 41 -9.43 -0.85 -10.49
CA GLU A 41 -10.88 -1.05 -10.53
C GLU A 41 -11.29 -1.13 -12.00
N GLN A 42 -11.87 -2.27 -12.40
CA GLN A 42 -12.60 -2.34 -13.66
C GLN A 42 -13.78 -1.39 -13.52
N ARG A 43 -13.75 -0.27 -14.25
CA ARG A 43 -14.95 0.51 -14.49
C ARG A 43 -15.93 -0.40 -15.23
N LYS A 44 -17.03 -0.76 -14.56
CA LYS A 44 -18.21 -1.36 -15.18
C LYS A 44 -18.93 -0.33 -16.02
#